data_AF-G5HJB1-F1
#
_entry.id   AF-G5HJB1-F1
#
_cell.length_a   1.000
_cell.length_b   1.000
_cell.length_c   1.000
_cell.angle_alpha   90.00
_cell.angle_beta   90.00
_cell.angle_gamma   90.00
#
_symmetry.space_group_name_H-M   'P 1'
#
loop_
_entity.id
_entity.type
_entity.pdbx_description
1 polymer ?
#
loop_
_entity_poly.entity_id
_entity_poly.type
_entity_poly.pdbx_seq_one_letter_code
_entity_poly.pdbx_strand_id
1 'polypeptide(L)' 'MDEEMVIGQWLFRITQECIQNYGADFEYLIMANFFPGQLCRVKILADQIIITPETPSMSPEHMCH' A
#
# COMPACT_ATOMS: atom_id res chain seq x y z
N MET A 1 -6.98 25.45 6.22
CA MET A 1 -7.29 24.09 5.76
C MET A 1 -6.56 23.95 4.45
N ASP A 2 -5.27 23.66 4.53
CA ASP A 2 -4.45 23.42 3.36
C ASP A 2 -4.84 22.02 2.85
N GLU A 3 -5.61 21.97 1.76
CA GLU A 3 -5.76 20.73 1.00
C GLU A 3 -4.35 20.27 0.62
N GLU A 4 -3.87 19.17 1.19
CA GLU A 4 -2.61 18.55 0.77
C GLU A 4 -2.67 18.33 -0.74
N MET A 5 -1.92 19.13 -1.48
CA MET A 5 -1.96 19.14 -2.94
C MET A 5 -1.31 17.85 -3.45
N VAL A 6 -2.15 16.89 -3.85
CA VAL A 6 -1.69 15.63 -4.45
C VAL A 6 -1.14 15.92 -5.85
N ILE A 7 0.17 15.76 -6.02
CA ILE A 7 0.90 15.96 -7.29
C ILE A 7 0.69 14.76 -8.22
N GLY A 8 0.55 13.56 -7.64
CA GLY A 8 0.35 12.34 -8.41
C GLY A 8 -0.20 11.20 -7.57
N GLN A 9 -0.92 10.29 -8.23
CA GLN A 9 -1.45 9.08 -7.60
C GLN A 9 -1.45 7.92 -8.60
N TRP A 10 -0.97 6.76 -8.16
CA TRP A 10 -1.10 5.51 -8.92
C TRP A 10 -1.32 4.30 -8.03
N LEU A 11 -1.86 3.26 -8.64
CA LEU A 11 -2.00 1.94 -8.04
C LEU A 11 -0.90 1.04 -8.58
N PHE A 12 -0.28 0.27 -7.70
CA PHE A 12 0.71 -0.73 -8.06
C PHE A 12 0.60 -1.94 -7.15
N ARG A 13 1.11 -3.09 -7.59
CA ARG A 13 1.26 -4.27 -6.74
C ARG A 13 2.69 -4.37 -6.27
N ILE A 14 2.88 -4.54 -4.96
CA ILE A 14 4.20 -4.81 -4.41
C ILE A 14 4.67 -6.18 -4.89
N THR A 15 5.89 -6.25 -5.42
CA THR A 15 6.48 -7.53 -5.83
C THR A 15 7.20 -8.18 -4.65
N GLN A 16 7.40 -9.49 -4.74
CA GLN A 16 8.20 -10.21 -3.76
C GLN A 16 9.64 -9.68 -3.69
N GLU A 17 10.22 -9.31 -4.84
CA GLU A 17 11.55 -8.71 -4.93
C GLU A 17 11.64 -7.37 -4.17
N CYS A 18 10.61 -6.52 -4.28
CA CYS A 18 10.54 -5.28 -3.51
C CYS A 18 10.63 -5.54 -2.00
N ILE A 19 10.07 -6.63 -1.51
CA ILE A 19 10.08 -6.96 -0.08
C ILE A 19 11.41 -7.61 0.34
N GLN A 20 11.96 -8.49 -0.51
CA GLN A 20 13.23 -9.18 -0.23
C GLN A 20 14.42 -8.24 -0.19
N ASN A 21 14.40 -7.17 -0.99
CA ASN A 21 15.46 -6.15 -0.98
C ASN A 21 15.50 -5.33 0.32
N TYR A 22 14.41 -5.31 1.10
CA TYR A 22 14.34 -4.64 2.42
C TYR A 22 14.49 -5.63 3.57
N GLY A 23 15.36 -6.65 3.43
CA GLY A 23 15.45 -7.80 4.35
C GLY A 23 15.65 -7.49 5.84
N ALA A 24 16.05 -6.26 6.23
CA ALA A 24 16.12 -5.83 7.63
C ALA A 24 14.80 -5.25 8.18
N ASP A 25 13.87 -4.83 7.30
CA ASP A 25 12.61 -4.16 7.64
C ASP A 25 11.38 -5.02 7.32
N PHE A 26 11.57 -6.30 7.03
CA PHE A 26 10.48 -7.22 6.67
C PHE A 26 9.38 -7.27 7.73
N GLU A 27 9.74 -7.31 9.02
CA GLU A 27 8.76 -7.29 10.11
C GLU A 27 7.95 -6.00 10.13
N TYR A 28 8.56 -4.85 9.87
CA TYR A 28 7.87 -3.56 9.78
C TYR A 28 6.90 -3.52 8.59
N LEU A 29 7.29 -4.10 7.44
CA LEU A 29 6.42 -4.20 6.28
C LEU A 29 5.18 -5.06 6.57
N ILE A 30 5.35 -6.19 7.27
CA ILE A 30 4.24 -7.05 7.70
C ILE A 30 3.35 -6.34 8.72
N MET A 31 3.93 -5.66 9.72
CA MET A 31 3.17 -4.86 10.69
C MET A 31 2.38 -3.72 10.02
N ALA A 32 2.91 -3.18 8.92
CA ALA A 32 2.24 -2.19 8.08
C ALA A 32 1.29 -2.80 7.02
N ASN A 33 1.02 -4.10 7.07
CA ASN A 33 0.15 -4.84 6.15
C ASN A 33 0.59 -4.83 4.68
N PHE A 34 1.90 -4.78 4.42
CA PHE A 34 2.45 -4.94 3.08
C PHE A 34 2.87 -6.40 2.82
N PHE A 35 2.24 -7.02 1.82
CA PHE A 35 2.48 -8.41 1.43
C PHE A 35 2.85 -8.50 -0.06
N PRO A 36 3.57 -9.56 -0.50
CA PRO A 36 3.78 -9.79 -1.92
C PRO A 36 2.44 -9.89 -2.66
N GLY A 37 2.30 -9.16 -3.78
CA GLY A 37 1.07 -9.11 -4.57
C GLY A 37 0.00 -8.14 -4.04
N GLN A 38 0.21 -7.55 -2.85
CA GLN A 38 -0.71 -6.57 -2.26
C GLN A 38 -0.86 -5.36 -3.17
N LEU A 39 -2.12 -4.97 -3.44
CA LEU A 39 -2.41 -3.74 -4.15
C LEU A 39 -2.17 -2.57 -3.20
N CYS A 40 -1.43 -1.58 -3.65
CA CYS A 40 -1.12 -0.39 -2.89
C CYS A 40 -1.38 0.85 -3.74
N ARG A 41 -1.82 1.90 -3.05
CA ARG A 41 -1.92 3.24 -3.61
C ARG A 41 -0.74 4.04 -3.13
N VAL A 42 -0.08 4.72 -4.05
CA VAL A 42 0.86 5.78 -3.71
C VAL A 42 0.24 7.13 -3.98
N LYS A 43 0.46 8.06 -3.06
CA LYS A 43 0.16 9.48 -3.21
C LYS A 43 1.48 10.24 -3.09
N ILE A 44 1.75 11.08 -4.08
CA ILE A 44 2.87 12.01 -4.07
C ILE A 44 2.34 13.37 -3.67
N LEU A 45 2.84 13.86 -2.55
CA LEU A 45 2.63 15.22 -2.06
C LEU A 45 3.90 16.04 -2.34
N ALA A 46 3.85 17.35 -2.06
CA ALA A 46 4.97 18.24 -2.34
C ALA A 46 6.25 17.88 -1.55
N ASP A 47 6.10 17.29 -0.37
CA ASP A 47 7.15 17.03 0.60
C ASP A 47 7.28 15.55 1.00
N GLN A 48 6.29 14.72 0.67
CA GLN A 48 6.26 13.32 1.07
C GLN A 48 5.63 12.38 0.05
N ILE A 49 6.01 11.10 0.14
CA ILE A 49 5.38 10.00 -0.60
C ILE A 49 4.71 9.09 0.41
N ILE A 50 3.39 8.92 0.27
CA ILE A 50 2.58 8.06 1.14
C ILE A 50 2.20 6.82 0.35
N ILE A 51 2.54 5.64 0.87
CA ILE A 51 2.10 4.35 0.32
C ILE A 51 1.09 3.75 1.30
N THR A 52 -0.08 3.37 0.79
CA THR A 52 -1.15 2.77 1.59
C THR A 52 -1.55 1.43 0.97
N PRO A 53 -1.57 0.33 1.74
CA PRO A 53 -2.17 -0.92 1.28
C PRO A 53 -3.66 -0.70 1.02
N GLU A 54 -4.15 -1.06 -0.16
CA GLU A 54 -5.58 -1.11 -0.40
C GLU A 54 -6.11 -2.34 0.34
N THR A 55 -6.91 -2.14 1.39
CA THR A 55 -7.65 -3.25 2.00
C THR A 55 -8.55 -3.85 0.92
N PRO A 56 -8.48 -5.16 0.65
CA PRO A 56 -9.49 -5.79 -0.18
C PRO A 56 -10.84 -5.47 0.46
N SER A 57 -11.71 -4.77 -0.27
CA SER A 57 -13.09 -4.64 0.15
C SER A 57 -13.66 -6.04 0.15
N MET A 58 -13.73 -6.68 1.32
CA MET A 58 -14.63 -7.79 1.50
C MET A 58 -16.03 -7.18 1.37
N SER A 59 -16.54 -7.14 0.15
CA SER A 59 -17.98 -7.02 -0.05
C SER A 59 -18.59 -8.14 0.80
N PRO A 60 -19.48 -7.83 1.77
CA PRO A 60 -20.09 -8.83 2.66
C PRO A 60 -20.78 -9.99 1.91
N GLU A 61 -21.00 -9.80 0.60
CA GLU A 61 -21.65 -10.70 -0.34
C GLU A 61 -20.91 -12.03 -0.58
N HIS A 62 -19.65 -12.17 -0.15
CA HIS A 62 -18.88 -13.42 -0.29
C HIS A 62 -18.63 -14.17 1.03
N MET A 63 -19.24 -13.76 2.16
CA MET A 63 -19.12 -14.44 3.46
C MET A 63 -20.21 -15.50 3.74
N CYS A 64 -20.92 -15.97 2.71
CA CYS A 64 -21.85 -17.10 2.82
C CYS A 64 -21.69 -17.99 1.60
N HIS A 65 -21.14 -19.20 1.79
CA HIS A 65 -21.74 -20.48 1.38
C HIS A 65 -20.91 -21.63 1.95
#